data_AF-A0AAD5W4E5-F1
#
_entry.id   AF-A0AAD5W4E5-F1
#
_cell.length_a   1.000
_cell.length_b   1.000
_cell.length_c   1.000
_cell.angle_alpha   90.00
_cell.angle_beta   90.00
_cell.angle_gamma   90.00
#
_symmetry.space_group_name_H-M   'P 1'
#
loop_
_entity.id
_entity.type
_entity.pdbx_description
1 polymer ?
#
loop_
_entity_poly.entity_id
_entity_poly.type
_entity_poly.pdbx_seq_one_letter_code
_entity_poly.pdbx_strand_id
1 'polypeptide(L)'
;MHPLPHPALCHKIVRSPAVVVRRGKATDQPIHHTVTLGGPHEVRKSATLETWWRTGLRVHGIAGSLKLLQHCSRELRVPELLVATCLSLLAEVYSTYLAFKDDADVNYSALPWKLRPCFRLEHGRSPIADFGISQGRVKGRSNRLQTWTYYDPKTETRTMVSNPEQHYWIYFRTISGQELTLDCCSYSFGMEACVDASKIVEKLPPTLCVPGCSRIPAYFRSSSDPADKYPYDLIEEKRFSVMQNETLHKAIATDVYPQNFPKDSEEIKIIRDFTERVSGKPCTEIDMEILLWWRSHGSGILRLVLSGRRWLEWDRPTLHSKNLYDNIEKNRSEILKGAKDPKVYVTGFSSEEE
;
A
#
# COMPACT_ATOMS: atom_id res chain seq x y z
N MET A 1 3.97 8.97 -14.62
CA MET A 1 4.02 8.60 -13.17
C MET A 1 5.28 9.18 -12.56
N HIS A 2 5.18 10.27 -11.80
CA HIS A 2 6.30 10.88 -11.08
C HIS A 2 6.21 10.68 -9.56
N PRO A 3 6.87 9.67 -8.97
CA PRO A 3 7.19 9.65 -7.55
C PRO A 3 8.59 10.18 -7.31
N LEU A 4 8.76 10.90 -6.19
CA LEU A 4 10.08 11.02 -5.56
C LEU A 4 10.68 9.62 -5.45
N PRO A 5 11.79 9.37 -6.13
CA PRO A 5 12.15 8.00 -6.40
C PRO A 5 12.91 7.46 -5.17
N HIS A 6 12.48 6.31 -4.65
CA HIS A 6 13.13 5.66 -3.51
C HIS A 6 14.63 5.51 -3.78
N PRO A 7 15.57 5.85 -2.87
CA PRO A 7 17.00 5.87 -3.19
C PRO A 7 17.50 4.60 -3.88
N ALA A 8 17.10 3.42 -3.39
CA ALA A 8 17.44 2.13 -4.01
C ALA A 8 16.77 1.86 -5.37
N LEU A 9 15.65 2.50 -5.70
CA LEU A 9 14.98 2.36 -7.01
C LEU A 9 15.48 3.40 -8.04
N CYS A 10 16.35 4.33 -7.63
CA CYS A 10 16.98 5.35 -8.51
C CYS A 10 18.45 5.08 -8.75
N HIS A 11 19.02 4.07 -8.13
CA HIS A 11 20.43 3.78 -8.15
C HIS A 11 20.63 2.28 -8.34
N LYS A 12 21.77 1.91 -8.91
CA LYS A 12 22.23 0.53 -8.85
C LYS A 12 22.54 0.18 -7.40
N ILE A 13 22.31 -1.06 -7.01
CA ILE A 13 22.72 -1.55 -5.70
C ILE A 13 24.11 -2.17 -5.83
N VAL A 14 25.10 -1.59 -5.13
CA VAL A 14 26.47 -2.10 -5.10
C VAL A 14 26.56 -3.24 -4.09
N ARG A 15 26.04 -3.00 -2.89
CA ARG A 15 26.07 -3.94 -1.76
C ARG A 15 24.77 -3.85 -0.97
N SER A 16 24.23 -4.99 -0.58
CA SER A 16 23.09 -5.06 0.35
C SER A 16 23.18 -6.35 1.17
N PRO A 17 22.82 -6.31 2.47
CA PRO A 17 22.69 -7.52 3.28
C PRO A 17 21.56 -8.41 2.74
N ALA A 18 21.54 -9.67 3.19
CA ALA A 18 20.45 -10.58 2.88
C ALA A 18 19.14 -10.08 3.55
N VAL A 19 18.04 -10.05 2.79
CA VAL A 19 16.69 -9.74 3.30
C VAL A 19 16.14 -11.00 3.97
N VAL A 20 16.49 -11.18 5.25
CA VAL A 20 16.13 -12.37 6.02
C VAL A 20 15.45 -11.96 7.31
N VAL A 21 14.24 -12.46 7.54
CA VAL A 21 13.54 -12.31 8.82
C VAL A 21 14.33 -13.04 9.90
N ARG A 22 14.79 -12.31 10.91
CA ARG A 22 15.45 -12.90 12.07
C ARG A 22 14.46 -12.96 13.22
N ARG A 23 14.20 -14.18 13.70
CA ARG A 23 13.47 -14.39 14.96
C ARG A 23 14.25 -13.78 16.12
N GLY A 24 13.54 -13.32 17.12
CA GLY A 24 14.13 -12.76 18.33
C GLY A 24 13.10 -12.59 19.44
N LYS A 25 13.54 -11.96 20.52
CA LYS A 25 12.72 -11.60 21.68
C LYS A 25 12.35 -10.12 21.63
N ALA A 26 11.31 -9.73 22.37
CA ALA A 26 10.85 -8.34 22.46
C ALA A 26 11.89 -7.38 23.07
N THR A 27 12.90 -7.91 23.77
CA THR A 27 14.03 -7.16 24.35
C THR A 27 15.20 -7.03 23.40
N ASP A 28 15.18 -7.71 22.25
CA ASP A 28 16.29 -7.67 21.31
C ASP A 28 16.36 -6.30 20.64
N GLN A 29 17.58 -5.79 20.48
CA GLN A 29 17.82 -4.56 19.75
C GLN A 29 17.38 -4.70 18.28
N PRO A 30 16.88 -3.62 17.65
CA PRO A 30 16.65 -3.60 16.21
C PRO A 30 17.90 -4.02 15.41
N ILE A 31 17.68 -4.61 14.25
CA ILE A 31 18.75 -4.90 13.29
C ILE A 31 18.81 -3.73 12.30
N HIS A 32 19.99 -3.15 12.17
CA HIS A 32 20.24 -2.07 11.23
C HIS A 32 20.94 -2.62 9.98
N HIS A 33 20.27 -2.49 8.85
CA HIS A 33 20.76 -2.86 7.53
C HIS A 33 21.23 -1.62 6.77
N THR A 34 22.33 -1.75 6.03
CA THR A 34 22.83 -0.70 5.16
C THR A 34 22.94 -1.20 3.73
N VAL A 35 22.23 -0.54 2.82
CA VAL A 35 22.31 -0.75 1.38
C VAL A 35 23.22 0.32 0.80
N THR A 36 24.30 -0.09 0.15
CA THR A 36 25.21 0.83 -0.54
C THR A 36 24.74 1.02 -1.98
N LEU A 37 24.46 2.27 -2.32
CA LEU A 37 24.01 2.71 -3.63
C LEU A 37 25.22 2.93 -4.56
N GLY A 38 24.99 2.75 -5.86
CA GLY A 38 25.94 3.02 -6.93
C GLY A 38 25.47 4.20 -7.79
N GLY A 39 25.85 4.20 -9.07
CA GLY A 39 25.41 5.24 -10.00
C GLY A 39 23.88 5.24 -10.24
N PRO A 40 23.33 6.35 -10.80
CA PRO A 40 21.91 6.46 -11.12
C PRO A 40 21.41 5.32 -12.02
N HIS A 41 20.16 4.94 -11.80
CA HIS A 41 19.47 3.85 -12.50
C HIS A 41 17.96 4.03 -12.39
N GLU A 42 17.25 3.99 -13.51
CA GLU A 42 15.79 4.09 -13.51
C GLU A 42 15.16 2.71 -13.67
N VAL A 43 14.61 2.15 -12.58
CA VAL A 43 14.01 0.81 -12.62
C VAL A 43 12.85 0.70 -13.62
N ARG A 44 12.18 1.82 -13.97
CA ARG A 44 10.91 1.79 -14.72
C ARG A 44 11.01 1.73 -16.24
N LYS A 45 12.13 2.11 -16.85
CA LYS A 45 12.19 2.28 -18.31
C LYS A 45 12.67 1.05 -19.08
N SER A 46 13.46 0.18 -18.46
CA SER A 46 14.02 -1.02 -19.11
C SER A 46 14.84 -1.91 -18.16
N ALA A 47 14.70 -1.74 -16.85
CA ALA A 47 15.65 -2.31 -15.91
C ALA A 47 15.33 -3.75 -15.52
N THR A 48 16.14 -4.69 -15.98
CA THR A 48 16.12 -6.04 -15.40
C THR A 48 16.70 -6.00 -13.97
N LEU A 49 16.32 -6.99 -13.14
CA LEU A 49 16.95 -7.20 -11.83
C LEU A 49 18.49 -7.27 -11.95
N GLU A 50 19.01 -7.72 -13.09
CA GLU A 50 20.44 -7.78 -13.34
C GLU A 50 21.06 -6.39 -13.50
N THR A 51 20.42 -5.49 -14.23
CA THR A 51 20.92 -4.12 -14.39
C THR A 51 20.81 -3.31 -13.10
N TRP A 52 19.81 -3.62 -12.26
CA TRP A 52 19.55 -2.97 -10.99
C TRP A 52 20.47 -3.47 -9.86
N TRP A 53 20.59 -4.80 -9.69
CA TRP A 53 21.33 -5.42 -8.60
C TRP A 53 22.03 -6.74 -9.00
N ARG A 54 22.94 -6.67 -10.00
CA ARG A 54 23.72 -7.82 -10.49
C ARG A 54 24.40 -8.64 -9.40
N THR A 55 25.05 -7.98 -8.43
CA THR A 55 25.73 -8.67 -7.32
C THR A 55 24.75 -9.41 -6.43
N GLY A 56 23.55 -8.85 -6.23
CA GLY A 56 22.48 -9.48 -5.48
C GLY A 56 21.97 -10.75 -6.12
N LEU A 57 21.79 -10.77 -7.44
CA LEU A 57 21.39 -11.99 -8.14
C LEU A 57 22.40 -13.13 -7.95
N ARG A 58 23.70 -12.82 -7.94
CA ARG A 58 24.75 -13.83 -7.72
C ARG A 58 24.80 -14.33 -6.28
N VAL A 59 24.60 -13.44 -5.30
CA VAL A 59 24.78 -13.75 -3.87
C VAL A 59 23.50 -14.28 -3.22
N HIS A 60 22.36 -13.66 -3.54
CA HIS A 60 21.06 -13.92 -2.90
C HIS A 60 20.03 -14.57 -3.83
N GLY A 61 20.37 -14.76 -5.11
CA GLY A 61 19.47 -15.30 -6.12
C GLY A 61 18.32 -14.35 -6.48
N ILE A 62 17.47 -14.80 -7.40
CA ILE A 62 16.27 -14.07 -7.85
C ILE A 62 15.33 -13.79 -6.67
N ALA A 63 15.16 -14.77 -5.77
CA ALA A 63 14.33 -14.64 -4.58
C ALA A 63 14.75 -13.45 -3.69
N GLY A 64 16.03 -13.37 -3.32
CA GLY A 64 16.53 -12.27 -2.49
C GLY A 64 16.41 -10.91 -3.17
N SER A 65 16.66 -10.85 -4.49
CA SER A 65 16.49 -9.62 -5.27
C SER A 65 15.03 -9.16 -5.34
N LEU A 66 14.07 -10.08 -5.55
CA LEU A 66 12.64 -9.75 -5.54
C LEU A 66 12.16 -9.31 -4.16
N LYS A 67 12.65 -9.94 -3.09
CA LYS A 67 12.34 -9.50 -1.72
C LYS A 67 12.79 -8.07 -1.47
N LEU A 68 14.02 -7.72 -1.86
CA LEU A 68 14.52 -6.35 -1.71
C LEU A 68 13.72 -5.36 -2.55
N LEU A 69 13.37 -5.73 -3.79
CA LEU A 69 12.55 -4.89 -4.67
C LEU A 69 11.18 -4.58 -4.05
N GLN A 70 10.52 -5.61 -3.52
CA GLN A 70 9.24 -5.47 -2.82
C GLN A 70 9.37 -4.62 -1.56
N HIS A 71 10.43 -4.86 -0.77
CA HIS A 71 10.73 -4.06 0.40
C HIS A 71 10.83 -2.57 0.03
N CYS A 72 11.71 -2.20 -0.91
CA CYS A 72 11.89 -0.80 -1.33
C CYS A 72 10.63 -0.19 -1.95
N SER A 73 9.83 -0.98 -2.68
CA SER A 73 8.58 -0.50 -3.26
C SER A 73 7.50 -0.20 -2.21
N ARG A 74 7.56 -0.87 -1.05
CA ARG A 74 6.59 -0.74 0.05
C ARG A 74 7.00 0.26 1.12
N GLU A 75 8.26 0.66 1.18
CA GLU A 75 8.72 1.74 2.08
C GLU A 75 8.23 3.13 1.65
N LEU A 76 7.79 3.28 0.40
CA LEU A 76 7.47 4.60 -0.15
C LEU A 76 6.11 5.12 0.28
N ARG A 77 6.11 6.38 0.72
CA ARG A 77 4.91 7.24 0.77
C ARG A 77 3.71 6.58 1.48
N VAL A 78 4.02 5.90 2.58
CA VAL A 78 3.05 5.18 3.39
C VAL A 78 1.89 6.10 3.83
N PRO A 79 2.13 7.31 4.39
CA PRO A 79 1.02 8.21 4.75
C PRO A 79 0.11 8.53 3.58
N GLU A 80 0.67 8.87 2.43
CA GLU A 80 -0.07 9.27 1.22
C GLU A 80 -0.92 8.09 0.69
N LEU A 81 -0.39 6.86 0.73
CA LEU A 81 -1.12 5.65 0.35
C LEU A 81 -2.30 5.38 1.29
N LEU A 82 -2.09 5.52 2.60
CA LEU A 82 -3.14 5.30 3.59
C LEU A 82 -4.22 6.38 3.50
N VAL A 83 -3.86 7.65 3.31
CA VAL A 83 -4.81 8.73 3.06
C VAL A 83 -5.62 8.46 1.80
N ALA A 84 -4.96 8.12 0.68
CA ALA A 84 -5.65 7.77 -0.56
C ALA A 84 -6.64 6.60 -0.38
N THR A 85 -6.24 5.57 0.36
CA THR A 85 -7.08 4.40 0.67
C THR A 85 -8.30 4.80 1.50
N CYS A 86 -8.10 5.55 2.58
CA CYS A 86 -9.19 6.00 3.45
C CYS A 86 -10.15 6.96 2.73
N LEU A 87 -9.65 7.85 1.87
CA LEU A 87 -10.49 8.72 1.04
C LEU A 87 -11.29 7.93 0.01
N SER A 88 -10.71 6.87 -0.57
CA SER A 88 -11.42 5.98 -1.50
C SER A 88 -12.56 5.24 -0.78
N LEU A 89 -12.31 4.75 0.45
CA LEU A 89 -13.35 4.14 1.29
C LEU A 89 -14.44 5.14 1.66
N LEU A 90 -14.07 6.36 2.07
CA LEU A 90 -15.02 7.41 2.41
C LEU A 90 -15.92 7.75 1.21
N ALA A 91 -15.31 7.91 0.03
CA ALA A 91 -16.01 8.28 -1.20
C ALA A 91 -16.87 7.17 -1.79
N GLU A 92 -16.42 5.92 -1.84
CA GLU A 92 -17.18 4.87 -2.54
C GLU A 92 -18.07 4.03 -1.62
N VAL A 93 -17.76 3.98 -0.32
CA VAL A 93 -18.55 3.19 0.65
C VAL A 93 -19.50 4.13 1.40
N TYR A 94 -18.96 5.13 2.08
CA TYR A 94 -19.72 5.90 3.09
C TYR A 94 -20.40 7.16 2.56
N SER A 95 -20.14 7.56 1.33
CA SER A 95 -20.81 8.69 0.74
C SER A 95 -22.12 8.28 0.07
N THR A 96 -23.10 9.18 0.11
CA THR A 96 -24.31 9.11 -0.73
C THR A 96 -24.21 10.21 -1.77
N TYR A 97 -23.61 9.91 -2.92
CA TYR A 97 -23.62 10.86 -4.04
C TYR A 97 -24.71 10.56 -5.05
N LEU A 98 -25.22 11.65 -5.62
CA LEU A 98 -25.93 11.66 -6.90
C LEU A 98 -24.91 11.38 -8.00
N ALA A 99 -24.94 10.20 -8.61
CA ALA A 99 -24.03 9.89 -9.70
C ALA A 99 -24.51 10.52 -11.02
N PHE A 100 -23.57 11.09 -11.76
CA PHE A 100 -23.74 11.34 -13.18
C PHE A 100 -23.92 9.99 -13.89
N LYS A 101 -24.85 9.95 -14.84
CA LYS A 101 -25.11 8.74 -15.62
C LYS A 101 -23.88 8.50 -16.50
N ASP A 102 -23.16 7.41 -16.25
CA ASP A 102 -22.12 6.88 -17.14
C ASP A 102 -22.80 6.30 -18.40
N ASP A 103 -23.36 7.16 -19.26
CA ASP A 103 -23.66 6.79 -20.65
C ASP A 103 -22.70 7.56 -21.54
N ALA A 104 -21.95 6.83 -22.37
CA ALA A 104 -20.95 7.33 -23.32
C ALA A 104 -21.55 8.11 -24.51
N ASP A 105 -22.80 8.53 -24.38
CA ASP A 105 -23.57 9.26 -25.37
C ASP A 105 -24.53 10.16 -24.58
N VAL A 106 -24.84 11.35 -25.10
CA VAL A 106 -25.90 12.29 -24.66
C VAL A 106 -25.46 13.54 -23.88
N ASN A 107 -25.54 14.67 -24.60
CA ASN A 107 -26.00 15.99 -24.18
C ASN A 107 -26.13 16.26 -22.67
N TYR A 108 -25.26 17.14 -22.18
CA TYR A 108 -25.12 17.62 -20.79
C TYR A 108 -26.35 18.34 -20.17
N SER A 109 -27.50 18.42 -20.84
CA SER A 109 -28.56 19.36 -20.44
C SER A 109 -29.73 18.79 -19.64
N ALA A 110 -29.88 17.46 -19.43
CA ALA A 110 -31.07 16.95 -18.73
C ALA A 110 -30.98 15.50 -18.19
N LEU A 111 -29.85 15.02 -17.66
CA LEU A 111 -29.80 13.67 -17.11
C LEU A 111 -30.28 13.61 -15.64
N PRO A 112 -31.25 12.74 -15.30
CA PRO A 112 -31.72 12.56 -13.93
C PRO A 112 -30.62 11.89 -13.11
N TRP A 113 -30.19 12.59 -12.07
CA TRP A 113 -29.27 12.08 -11.05
C TRP A 113 -29.75 10.73 -10.52
N LYS A 114 -28.93 9.68 -10.64
CA LYS A 114 -29.24 8.38 -10.04
C LYS A 114 -28.56 8.31 -8.68
N LEU A 115 -29.36 8.14 -7.62
CA LEU A 115 -28.87 7.82 -6.28
C LEU A 115 -28.04 6.53 -6.37
N ARG A 116 -26.75 6.60 -6.01
CA ARG A 116 -25.94 5.39 -5.83
C ARG A 116 -26.36 4.68 -4.54
N PRO A 117 -26.38 3.34 -4.50
CA PRO A 117 -26.55 2.59 -3.26
C PRO A 117 -25.45 2.96 -2.26
N CYS A 118 -25.83 3.30 -1.03
CA CYS A 118 -24.89 3.49 0.07
C CYS A 118 -24.42 2.11 0.57
N PHE A 119 -23.12 1.87 0.55
CA PHE A 119 -22.53 0.67 1.13
C PHE A 119 -22.06 0.98 2.55
N ARG A 120 -21.98 -0.02 3.42
CA ARG A 120 -21.40 0.15 4.76
C ARG A 120 -20.57 -1.06 5.08
N LEU A 121 -19.37 -0.84 5.63
CA LEU A 121 -18.57 -1.96 6.12
C LEU A 121 -19.16 -2.43 7.45
N GLU A 122 -19.08 -3.72 7.67
CA GLU A 122 -19.48 -4.36 8.91
C GLU A 122 -18.38 -5.34 9.34
N HIS A 123 -18.24 -5.52 10.64
CA HIS A 123 -17.46 -6.62 11.19
C HIS A 123 -18.38 -7.54 11.99
N GLY A 124 -18.52 -8.79 11.52
CA GLY A 124 -19.53 -9.70 12.02
C GLY A 124 -20.93 -9.19 11.71
N ARG A 125 -21.62 -8.64 12.71
CA ARG A 125 -22.93 -8.00 12.58
C ARG A 125 -22.94 -6.55 13.07
N SER A 126 -21.77 -5.99 13.34
CA SER A 126 -21.60 -4.65 13.90
C SER A 126 -21.09 -3.71 12.80
N PRO A 127 -21.88 -2.72 12.37
CA PRO A 127 -21.43 -1.74 11.40
C PRO A 127 -20.22 -0.96 11.90
N ILE A 128 -19.35 -0.54 10.98
CA ILE A 128 -18.27 0.38 11.30
C ILE A 128 -18.86 1.77 11.57
N ALA A 129 -18.57 2.30 12.75
CA ALA A 129 -18.97 3.63 13.21
C ALA A 129 -17.92 4.70 12.88
N ASP A 130 -16.64 4.29 12.80
CA ASP A 130 -15.53 5.19 12.50
C ASP A 130 -14.37 4.41 11.89
N PHE A 131 -13.60 5.05 11.01
CA PHE A 131 -12.32 4.55 10.53
C PHE A 131 -11.39 5.73 10.21
N GLY A 132 -10.10 5.45 10.23
CA GLY A 132 -9.10 6.46 9.97
C GLY A 132 -7.69 5.90 10.03
N ILE A 133 -6.73 6.80 10.25
CA ILE A 133 -5.31 6.47 10.29
C ILE A 133 -4.81 6.64 11.71
N SER A 134 -4.11 5.63 12.20
CA SER A 134 -3.33 5.71 13.44
C SER A 134 -1.86 5.86 13.09
N GLN A 135 -1.16 6.68 13.87
CA GLN A 135 0.28 6.86 13.80
C GLN A 135 0.87 6.52 15.17
N GLY A 136 2.03 5.88 15.16
CA GLY A 136 2.80 5.65 16.36
C GLY A 136 4.05 4.84 16.03
N ARG A 137 4.36 3.84 16.85
CA ARG A 137 5.58 3.05 16.69
C ARG A 137 5.34 1.55 16.65
N VAL A 138 6.24 0.85 15.99
CA VAL A 138 6.25 -0.61 15.88
C VAL A 138 7.34 -1.22 16.77
N LYS A 139 6.98 -2.21 17.59
CA LYS A 139 7.91 -2.92 18.45
C LYS A 139 7.92 -4.42 18.15
N GLY A 140 9.07 -4.97 17.80
CA GLY A 140 9.22 -6.41 17.58
C GLY A 140 8.87 -7.21 18.84
N ARG A 141 8.23 -8.38 18.67
CA ARG A 141 7.91 -9.31 19.74
C ARG A 141 8.59 -10.66 19.55
N SER A 142 8.25 -11.37 18.49
CA SER A 142 8.86 -12.66 18.12
C SER A 142 9.79 -12.58 16.90
N ASN A 143 9.71 -11.45 16.18
CA ASN A 143 10.66 -11.06 15.15
C ASN A 143 11.46 -9.85 15.61
N ARG A 144 12.76 -9.84 15.30
CA ARG A 144 13.58 -8.65 15.50
C ARG A 144 13.18 -7.61 14.46
N LEU A 145 12.92 -6.40 14.94
CA LEU A 145 12.64 -5.25 14.11
C LEU A 145 13.84 -4.97 13.19
N GLN A 146 13.59 -4.74 11.90
CA GLN A 146 14.63 -4.40 10.93
C GLN A 146 14.47 -2.97 10.46
N THR A 147 15.58 -2.26 10.32
CA THR A 147 15.59 -0.89 9.77
C THR A 147 16.62 -0.81 8.67
N TRP A 148 16.33 -0.02 7.64
CA TRP A 148 17.13 0.03 6.42
C TRP A 148 17.62 1.45 6.17
N THR A 149 18.93 1.58 5.97
CA THR A 149 19.59 2.83 5.61
C THR A 149 20.20 2.68 4.23
N TYR A 150 19.92 3.63 3.34
CA TYR A 150 20.47 3.71 2.00
C TYR A 150 21.61 4.71 1.98
N TYR A 151 22.81 4.24 1.71
CA TYR A 151 24.04 5.04 1.71
C TYR A 151 24.54 5.26 0.29
N ASP A 152 24.62 6.52 -0.13
CA ASP A 152 25.27 6.92 -1.38
C ASP A 152 26.71 7.38 -1.09
N PRO A 153 27.74 6.62 -1.50
CA PRO A 153 29.13 6.98 -1.26
C PRO A 153 29.60 8.18 -2.08
N LYS A 154 28.92 8.55 -3.18
CA LYS A 154 29.31 9.69 -4.01
C LYS A 154 28.96 11.01 -3.34
N THR A 155 27.81 11.07 -2.68
CA THR A 155 27.31 12.26 -1.98
C THR A 155 27.52 12.18 -0.47
N GLU A 156 28.03 11.06 0.03
CA GLU A 156 28.14 10.71 1.44
C GLU A 156 26.81 10.77 2.22
N THR A 157 25.68 10.71 1.51
CA THR A 157 24.35 10.82 2.12
C THR A 157 23.85 9.48 2.65
N ARG A 158 23.16 9.51 3.79
CA ARG A 158 22.46 8.36 4.37
C ARG A 158 20.99 8.69 4.51
N THR A 159 20.13 7.88 3.91
CA THR A 159 18.69 8.07 3.93
C THR A 159 18.01 6.87 4.56
N MET A 160 17.14 7.11 5.54
CA MET A 160 16.20 6.13 6.06
C MET A 160 14.82 6.49 5.53
N VAL A 161 14.18 5.59 4.79
CA VAL A 161 12.87 5.86 4.17
C VAL A 161 11.74 5.55 5.15
N SER A 162 11.84 4.42 5.86
CA SER A 162 10.89 4.01 6.89
C SER A 162 11.53 4.09 8.28
N ASN A 163 10.86 4.77 9.20
CA ASN A 163 11.27 4.88 10.60
C ASN A 163 10.27 4.11 11.48
N PRO A 164 10.70 3.13 12.30
CA PRO A 164 9.79 2.37 13.15
C PRO A 164 9.10 3.21 14.24
N GLU A 165 9.64 4.39 14.58
CA GLU A 165 8.98 5.35 15.49
C GLU A 165 7.92 6.21 14.77
N GLN A 166 7.79 6.07 13.45
CA GLN A 166 6.77 6.74 12.63
C GLN A 166 6.09 5.70 11.73
N HIS A 167 5.42 4.75 12.37
CA HIS A 167 4.64 3.71 11.73
C HIS A 167 3.16 4.12 11.62
N TYR A 168 2.49 3.63 10.58
CA TYR A 168 1.10 3.99 10.28
C TYR A 168 0.27 2.76 9.94
N TRP A 169 -0.98 2.75 10.38
CA TRP A 169 -1.97 1.71 10.08
C TRP A 169 -3.38 2.29 10.00
N ILE A 170 -4.30 1.53 9.42
CA ILE A 170 -5.73 1.91 9.37
C ILE A 170 -6.43 1.29 10.57
N TYR A 171 -7.18 2.08 11.31
CA TYR A 171 -8.07 1.58 12.36
C TYR A 171 -9.52 1.58 11.88
N PHE A 172 -10.31 0.64 12.39
CA PHE A 172 -11.76 0.62 12.25
C PHE A 172 -12.36 0.44 13.65
N ARG A 173 -13.46 1.12 13.92
CA ARG A 173 -14.21 1.01 15.16
C ARG A 173 -15.67 0.72 14.83
N THR A 174 -16.18 -0.37 15.36
CA THR A 174 -17.58 -0.77 15.20
C THR A 174 -18.50 0.03 16.13
N ILE A 175 -19.81 0.05 15.85
CA ILE A 175 -20.82 0.66 16.75
C ILE A 175 -20.80 -0.01 18.13
N SER A 176 -20.51 -1.31 18.20
CA SER A 176 -20.35 -2.04 19.47
C SER A 176 -19.04 -1.76 20.20
N GLY A 177 -18.21 -0.83 19.70
CA GLY A 177 -16.94 -0.43 20.35
C GLY A 177 -15.76 -1.37 20.10
N GLN A 178 -15.93 -2.44 19.31
CA GLN A 178 -14.81 -3.30 18.91
C GLN A 178 -13.89 -2.55 17.94
N GLU A 179 -12.59 -2.60 18.21
CA GLU A 179 -11.55 -2.02 17.36
C GLU A 179 -10.84 -3.09 16.53
N LEU A 180 -10.58 -2.73 15.28
CA LEU A 180 -9.84 -3.53 14.31
C LEU A 180 -8.73 -2.68 13.74
N THR A 181 -7.62 -3.33 13.38
CA THR A 181 -6.46 -2.67 12.78
C THR A 181 -6.07 -3.41 11.51
N LEU A 182 -5.85 -2.67 10.43
CA LEU A 182 -5.24 -3.14 9.20
C LEU A 182 -3.88 -2.47 9.04
N ASP A 183 -2.81 -3.26 9.19
CA ASP A 183 -1.44 -2.81 8.99
C ASP A 183 -0.88 -3.39 7.69
N CYS A 184 -0.65 -2.52 6.71
CA CYS A 184 -0.07 -2.87 5.41
C CYS A 184 1.40 -2.43 5.27
N CYS A 185 1.99 -1.88 6.33
CA CYS A 185 3.24 -1.13 6.26
C CYS A 185 4.38 -1.88 6.96
N SER A 186 4.07 -2.89 7.77
CA SER A 186 5.07 -3.58 8.61
C SER A 186 6.06 -4.47 7.85
N TYR A 187 5.80 -4.72 6.57
CA TYR A 187 6.68 -5.54 5.72
C TYR A 187 8.11 -5.00 5.65
N SER A 188 8.28 -3.67 5.65
CA SER A 188 9.60 -3.04 5.63
C SER A 188 10.43 -3.33 6.88
N PHE A 189 9.78 -3.62 8.00
CA PHE A 189 10.44 -3.90 9.27
C PHE A 189 10.71 -5.40 9.52
N GLY A 190 10.61 -6.23 8.47
CA GLY A 190 10.84 -7.67 8.55
C GLY A 190 9.60 -8.48 8.99
N MET A 191 8.41 -7.88 8.93
CA MET A 191 7.15 -8.56 9.22
C MET A 191 6.53 -9.08 7.92
N GLU A 192 7.14 -10.13 7.37
CA GLU A 192 6.90 -10.59 5.99
C GLU A 192 5.61 -11.43 5.78
N ALA A 193 4.56 -11.27 6.61
CA ALA A 193 3.29 -11.93 6.31
C ALA A 193 2.57 -11.24 5.16
N CYS A 194 1.93 -12.05 4.32
CA CYS A 194 1.14 -11.57 3.19
C CYS A 194 -0.21 -12.28 3.14
N VAL A 195 -1.23 -11.55 2.71
CA VAL A 195 -2.55 -12.06 2.43
C VAL A 195 -2.61 -12.47 0.96
N ASP A 196 -3.15 -13.65 0.69
CA ASP A 196 -3.50 -14.12 -0.65
C ASP A 196 -4.83 -13.51 -1.10
N ALA A 197 -4.74 -12.55 -2.00
CA ALA A 197 -5.85 -11.93 -2.69
C ALA A 197 -6.01 -12.45 -4.14
N SER A 198 -5.31 -13.51 -4.56
CA SER A 198 -5.37 -14.03 -5.95
C SER A 198 -6.79 -14.28 -6.44
N LYS A 199 -7.62 -14.95 -5.64
CA LYS A 199 -9.03 -15.23 -5.96
C LYS A 199 -9.87 -13.96 -6.21
N ILE A 200 -9.48 -12.85 -5.58
CA ILE A 200 -10.15 -11.56 -5.74
C ILE A 200 -9.63 -10.88 -7.00
N VAL A 201 -8.31 -10.80 -7.13
CA VAL A 201 -7.61 -10.16 -8.26
C VAL A 201 -7.94 -10.81 -9.59
N GLU A 202 -8.01 -12.14 -9.66
CA GLU A 202 -8.32 -12.89 -10.89
C GLU A 202 -9.68 -12.50 -11.50
N LYS A 203 -10.62 -12.05 -10.67
CA LYS A 203 -11.95 -11.61 -11.08
C LYS A 203 -12.00 -10.14 -11.53
N LEU A 204 -10.92 -9.39 -11.36
CA LEU A 204 -10.82 -8.01 -11.81
C LEU A 204 -10.46 -7.94 -13.31
N PRO A 205 -10.82 -6.84 -14.00
CA PRO A 205 -10.34 -6.56 -15.35
C PRO A 205 -8.81 -6.69 -15.46
N PRO A 206 -8.27 -7.28 -16.55
CA PRO A 206 -6.83 -7.41 -16.76
C PRO A 206 -6.04 -6.12 -16.54
N THR A 207 -6.63 -4.98 -16.95
CA THR A 207 -6.06 -3.63 -16.82
C THR A 207 -5.81 -3.19 -15.37
N LEU A 208 -6.44 -3.86 -14.40
CA LEU A 208 -6.28 -3.59 -12.97
C LEU A 208 -5.46 -4.66 -12.25
N CYS A 209 -5.11 -5.75 -12.95
CA CYS A 209 -4.32 -6.84 -12.41
C CYS A 209 -2.83 -6.54 -12.64
N VAL A 210 -2.18 -5.83 -11.73
CA VAL A 210 -0.73 -5.57 -11.82
C VAL A 210 0.09 -6.71 -11.22
N PRO A 211 1.30 -6.99 -11.74
CA PRO A 211 2.17 -8.00 -11.15
C PRO A 211 2.37 -7.83 -9.64
N GLY A 212 2.10 -8.89 -8.87
CA GLY A 212 2.24 -8.94 -7.42
C GLY A 212 1.04 -8.43 -6.61
N CYS A 213 -0.03 -7.93 -7.25
CA CYS A 213 -1.22 -7.44 -6.52
C CYS A 213 -2.02 -8.55 -5.81
N SER A 214 -1.79 -9.82 -6.16
CA SER A 214 -2.40 -10.97 -5.47
C SER A 214 -1.79 -11.25 -4.10
N ARG A 215 -0.65 -10.64 -3.75
CA ARG A 215 0.06 -10.89 -2.49
C ARG A 215 0.35 -9.58 -1.75
N ILE A 216 -0.57 -9.21 -0.88
CA ILE A 216 -0.54 -7.91 -0.19
C ILE A 216 0.00 -8.11 1.23
N PRO A 217 1.01 -7.34 1.67
CA PRO A 217 1.42 -7.38 3.06
C PRO A 217 0.29 -6.77 3.87
N ALA A 218 -0.32 -7.57 4.74
CA ALA A 218 -1.41 -7.09 5.55
C ALA A 218 -1.53 -7.93 6.81
N TYR A 219 -1.60 -7.25 7.94
CA TYR A 219 -2.03 -7.83 9.21
C TYR A 219 -3.36 -7.20 9.59
N PHE A 220 -4.40 -8.04 9.59
CA PHE A 220 -5.68 -7.67 10.18
C PHE A 220 -5.71 -8.14 11.63
N ARG A 221 -5.89 -7.21 12.57
CA ARG A 221 -5.88 -7.45 14.03
C ARG A 221 -7.22 -7.04 14.62
N SER A 222 -7.71 -7.82 15.57
CA SER A 222 -8.80 -7.41 16.45
C SER A 222 -8.27 -7.13 17.85
N SER A 223 -8.90 -6.21 18.58
CA SER A 223 -8.61 -5.99 20.00
C SER A 223 -8.85 -7.24 20.87
N SER A 224 -9.66 -8.19 20.38
CA SER A 224 -9.90 -9.48 21.06
C SER A 224 -8.88 -10.57 20.72
N ASP A 225 -7.95 -10.32 19.79
CA ASP A 225 -6.94 -11.31 19.45
C ASP A 225 -5.94 -11.51 20.61
N PRO A 226 -5.46 -12.75 20.86
CA PRO A 226 -4.38 -12.98 21.79
C PRO A 226 -3.16 -12.15 21.44
N ALA A 227 -2.52 -11.56 22.45
CA ALA A 227 -1.42 -10.64 22.24
C ALA A 227 -0.25 -11.32 21.46
N ASP A 228 0.03 -12.58 21.75
CA ASP A 228 1.11 -13.38 21.14
C ASP A 228 0.83 -13.85 19.71
N LYS A 229 -0.38 -13.63 19.18
CA LYS A 229 -0.76 -13.99 17.80
C LYS A 229 0.09 -13.28 16.75
N TYR A 230 0.58 -12.07 17.04
CA TYR A 230 1.32 -11.23 16.09
C TYR A 230 2.81 -11.10 16.44
N PRO A 231 3.69 -10.98 15.42
CA PRO A 231 5.12 -10.95 15.68
C PRO A 231 5.64 -9.60 16.20
N TYR A 232 4.76 -8.61 16.35
CA TYR A 232 5.07 -7.26 16.79
C TYR A 232 3.85 -6.56 17.39
N ASP A 233 4.13 -5.60 18.26
CA ASP A 233 3.17 -4.70 18.89
C ASP A 233 3.10 -3.38 18.12
N LEU A 234 1.91 -2.80 18.11
CA LEU A 234 1.64 -1.44 17.61
C LEU A 234 1.35 -0.57 18.82
N ILE A 235 2.07 0.54 18.96
CA ILE A 235 1.89 1.48 20.06
C ILE A 235 1.38 2.77 19.43
N GLU A 236 0.09 3.04 19.58
CA GLU A 236 -0.56 4.24 19.06
C GLU A 236 -0.12 5.49 19.82
N GLU A 237 0.14 6.57 19.10
CA GLU A 237 0.48 7.89 19.66
C GLU A 237 -0.46 8.98 19.17
N LYS A 238 -0.92 8.88 17.90
CA LYS A 238 -1.85 9.81 17.29
C LYS A 238 -2.89 9.06 16.47
N ARG A 239 -4.08 9.66 16.37
CA ARG A 239 -5.21 9.11 15.63
C ARG A 239 -5.89 10.21 14.82
N PHE A 240 -6.22 9.89 13.58
CA PHE A 240 -6.84 10.79 12.62
C PHE A 240 -8.09 10.12 12.04
N SER A 241 -9.27 10.47 12.55
CA SER A 241 -10.53 9.99 11.97
C SER A 241 -10.72 10.57 10.57
N VAL A 242 -11.08 9.70 9.63
CA VAL A 242 -11.46 10.08 8.27
C VAL A 242 -12.98 10.13 8.16
N MET A 243 -13.66 9.13 8.72
CA MET A 243 -15.12 9.03 8.66
C MET A 243 -15.85 10.15 9.41
N GLN A 244 -15.31 10.65 10.52
CA GLN A 244 -15.93 11.70 11.33
C GLN A 244 -15.43 13.11 10.97
N ASN A 245 -14.61 13.23 9.93
CA ASN A 245 -14.02 14.51 9.53
C ASN A 245 -14.89 15.21 8.48
N GLU A 246 -15.76 16.11 8.94
CA GLU A 246 -16.71 16.85 8.09
C GLU A 246 -16.05 17.67 6.97
N THR A 247 -14.82 18.17 7.16
CA THR A 247 -14.13 18.91 6.09
C THR A 247 -13.71 17.96 4.97
N LEU A 248 -13.26 16.75 5.29
CA LEU A 248 -12.98 15.73 4.27
C LEU A 248 -14.23 15.34 3.49
N HIS A 249 -15.40 15.22 4.15
CA HIS A 249 -16.67 14.94 3.46
C HIS A 249 -16.99 16.00 2.39
N LYS A 250 -16.70 17.28 2.66
CA LYS A 250 -16.85 18.36 1.65
C LYS A 250 -15.86 18.16 0.50
N ALA A 251 -14.60 17.83 0.81
CA ALA A 251 -13.55 17.65 -0.20
C ALA A 251 -13.75 16.44 -1.12
N ILE A 252 -14.48 15.42 -0.67
CA ILE A 252 -14.80 14.23 -1.48
C ILE A 252 -16.16 14.32 -2.19
N ALA A 253 -16.94 15.39 -1.96
CA ALA A 253 -18.28 15.57 -2.52
C ALA A 253 -18.32 15.69 -4.05
N THR A 254 -17.21 16.11 -4.63
CA THR A 254 -17.03 16.24 -6.08
C THR A 254 -16.42 14.93 -6.62
N ASP A 255 -17.23 14.10 -7.30
CA ASP A 255 -16.81 12.86 -8.01
C ASP A 255 -15.98 13.20 -9.28
N VAL A 256 -15.09 14.19 -9.17
CA VAL A 256 -14.34 14.75 -10.30
C VAL A 256 -12.96 14.07 -10.34
N TYR A 257 -12.57 13.60 -11.52
CA TYR A 257 -11.27 12.97 -11.72
C TYR A 257 -10.11 13.97 -11.47
N PRO A 258 -8.93 13.49 -11.03
CA PRO A 258 -7.78 14.34 -10.68
C PRO A 258 -7.35 15.33 -11.78
N GLN A 259 -7.63 15.01 -13.05
CA GLN A 259 -7.18 15.83 -14.19
C GLN A 259 -7.90 17.18 -14.32
N ASN A 260 -9.04 17.35 -13.65
CA ASN A 260 -9.90 18.53 -13.82
C ASN A 260 -9.94 19.46 -12.60
N PHE A 261 -9.18 19.17 -11.53
CA PHE A 261 -9.14 20.07 -10.38
C PHE A 261 -8.18 21.24 -10.61
N PRO A 262 -8.63 22.49 -10.44
CA PRO A 262 -7.72 23.60 -10.22
C PRO A 262 -6.83 23.26 -9.00
N LYS A 263 -5.52 23.43 -9.14
CA LYS A 263 -4.56 23.15 -8.05
C LYS A 263 -4.87 23.92 -6.76
N ASP A 264 -5.54 25.07 -6.89
CA ASP A 264 -5.91 25.96 -5.80
C ASP A 264 -7.35 25.77 -5.30
N SER A 265 -8.04 24.69 -5.71
CA SER A 265 -9.39 24.41 -5.24
C SER A 265 -9.40 24.16 -3.73
N GLU A 266 -10.53 24.48 -3.08
CA GLU A 266 -10.68 24.31 -1.63
C GLU A 266 -10.58 22.84 -1.22
N GLU A 267 -11.07 21.92 -2.06
CA GLU A 267 -10.97 20.48 -1.83
C GLU A 267 -9.52 19.99 -1.79
N ILE A 268 -8.69 20.50 -2.71
CA ILE A 268 -7.27 20.17 -2.77
C ILE A 268 -6.54 20.68 -1.51
N LYS A 269 -6.87 21.89 -1.04
CA LYS A 269 -6.33 22.43 0.22
C LYS A 269 -6.71 21.58 1.41
N ILE A 270 -7.98 21.20 1.53
CA ILE A 270 -8.47 20.34 2.62
C ILE A 270 -7.74 18.98 2.63
N ILE A 271 -7.57 18.34 1.47
CA ILE A 271 -6.87 17.04 1.38
C ILE A 271 -5.39 17.21 1.72
N ARG A 272 -4.76 18.30 1.26
CA ARG A 272 -3.37 18.63 1.57
C ARG A 272 -3.18 18.80 3.06
N ASP A 273 -3.98 19.66 3.71
CA ASP A 273 -3.91 19.94 5.14
C ASP A 273 -4.13 18.67 5.98
N PHE A 274 -5.03 17.77 5.55
CA PHE A 274 -5.18 16.48 6.20
C PHE A 274 -3.93 15.60 6.04
N THR A 275 -3.35 15.56 4.84
CA THR A 275 -2.14 14.78 4.55
C THR A 275 -0.92 15.29 5.34
N GLU A 276 -0.78 16.61 5.47
CA GLU A 276 0.28 17.24 6.28
C GLU A 276 0.12 16.91 7.76
N ARG A 277 -1.11 16.93 8.28
CA ARG A 277 -1.40 16.54 9.67
C ARG A 277 -1.06 15.07 9.93
N VAL A 278 -1.42 14.17 9.02
CA VAL A 278 -1.12 12.74 9.15
C VAL A 278 0.37 12.48 9.05
N SER A 279 1.05 13.05 8.04
CA SER A 279 2.46 12.79 7.79
C SER A 279 3.40 13.56 8.73
N GLY A 280 2.93 14.65 9.33
CA GLY A 280 3.75 15.54 10.17
C GLY A 280 4.80 16.35 9.39
N LYS A 281 4.69 16.41 8.05
CA LYS A 281 5.58 17.13 7.14
C LYS A 281 4.77 17.91 6.10
N PRO A 282 5.34 18.97 5.49
CA PRO A 282 4.72 19.64 4.36
C PRO A 282 4.45 18.68 3.20
N CYS A 283 3.29 18.82 2.55
CA CYS A 283 2.85 17.97 1.46
C CYS A 283 3.17 18.65 0.13
N THR A 284 4.12 18.07 -0.61
CA THR A 284 4.57 18.64 -1.88
C THR A 284 3.55 18.43 -2.99
N GLU A 285 3.67 19.17 -4.10
CA GLU A 285 2.84 18.94 -5.30
C GLU A 285 2.92 17.50 -5.81
N ILE A 286 4.11 16.90 -5.74
CA ILE A 286 4.34 15.52 -6.18
C ILE A 286 3.64 14.54 -5.22
N ASP A 287 3.59 14.84 -3.92
CA ASP A 287 2.85 14.03 -2.94
C ASP A 287 1.35 14.06 -3.24
N MET A 288 0.81 15.25 -3.50
CA MET A 288 -0.60 15.42 -3.89
C MET A 288 -0.95 14.74 -5.21
N GLU A 289 -0.13 14.89 -6.27
CA GLU A 289 -0.36 14.23 -7.55
C GLU A 289 -0.51 12.71 -7.39
N ILE A 290 0.40 12.10 -6.61
CA ILE A 290 0.38 10.65 -6.37
C ILE A 290 -0.78 10.23 -5.49
N LEU A 291 -1.06 10.97 -4.42
CA LEU A 291 -2.18 10.69 -3.54
C LEU A 291 -3.49 10.69 -4.32
N LEU A 292 -3.71 11.71 -5.16
CA LEU A 292 -4.92 11.82 -5.99
C LEU A 292 -4.98 10.72 -7.05
N TRP A 293 -3.84 10.35 -7.63
CA TRP A 293 -3.76 9.22 -8.56
C TRP A 293 -4.14 7.89 -7.88
N TRP A 294 -3.56 7.59 -6.71
CA TRP A 294 -3.90 6.40 -5.92
C TRP A 294 -5.36 6.39 -5.47
N ARG A 295 -5.89 7.55 -5.03
CA ARG A 295 -7.30 7.70 -4.68
C ARG A 295 -8.19 7.37 -5.88
N SER A 296 -7.92 7.98 -7.03
CA SER A 296 -8.71 7.74 -8.24
C SER A 296 -8.67 6.26 -8.66
N HIS A 297 -7.50 5.63 -8.61
CA HIS A 297 -7.35 4.21 -8.92
C HIS A 297 -8.09 3.32 -7.90
N GLY A 298 -7.93 3.59 -6.61
CA GLY A 298 -8.61 2.88 -5.53
C GLY A 298 -10.13 2.99 -5.61
N SER A 299 -10.65 4.20 -5.84
CA SER A 299 -12.07 4.45 -6.09
C SER A 299 -12.59 3.68 -7.30
N GLY A 300 -11.85 3.66 -8.41
CA GLY A 300 -12.22 2.88 -9.60
C GLY A 300 -12.33 1.39 -9.32
N ILE A 301 -11.38 0.82 -8.58
CA ILE A 301 -11.43 -0.59 -8.15
C ILE A 301 -12.64 -0.84 -7.25
N LEU A 302 -12.85 -0.01 -6.21
CA LEU A 302 -13.97 -0.15 -5.29
C LEU A 302 -15.31 -0.06 -6.04
N ARG A 303 -15.46 0.89 -6.95
CA ARG A 303 -16.66 1.06 -7.76
C ARG A 303 -16.99 -0.19 -8.57
N LEU A 304 -15.98 -0.81 -9.21
CA LEU A 304 -16.15 -2.05 -9.96
C LEU A 304 -16.55 -3.22 -9.05
N VAL A 305 -15.92 -3.33 -7.89
CA VAL A 305 -16.24 -4.36 -6.90
C VAL A 305 -17.66 -4.22 -6.37
N LEU A 306 -18.06 -3.01 -5.99
CA LEU A 306 -19.35 -2.71 -5.36
C LEU A 306 -20.50 -2.82 -6.36
N SER A 307 -20.37 -2.19 -7.55
CA SER A 307 -21.39 -2.24 -8.60
C SER A 307 -21.57 -3.65 -9.18
N GLY A 308 -20.47 -4.37 -9.38
CA GLY A 308 -20.48 -5.76 -9.83
C GLY A 308 -20.81 -6.77 -8.73
N ARG A 309 -21.04 -6.31 -7.49
CA ARG A 309 -21.26 -7.14 -6.30
C ARG A 309 -20.21 -8.26 -6.12
N ARG A 310 -18.98 -8.03 -6.61
CA ARG A 310 -17.91 -9.04 -6.65
C ARG A 310 -17.51 -9.49 -5.24
N TRP A 311 -17.69 -8.61 -4.26
CA TRP A 311 -17.44 -8.87 -2.85
C TRP A 311 -18.29 -10.01 -2.26
N LEU A 312 -19.44 -10.34 -2.85
CA LEU A 312 -20.26 -11.48 -2.43
C LEU A 312 -19.63 -12.83 -2.79
N GLU A 313 -18.75 -12.85 -3.78
CA GLU A 313 -18.11 -14.05 -4.27
C GLU A 313 -16.69 -14.25 -3.71
N TRP A 314 -16.31 -13.45 -2.71
CA TRP A 314 -14.98 -13.49 -2.12
C TRP A 314 -14.93 -14.46 -0.97
N ASP A 315 -14.08 -15.47 -1.12
CA ASP A 315 -13.69 -16.34 -0.01
C ASP A 315 -12.90 -15.55 1.03
N ARG A 316 -12.81 -16.10 2.24
CA ARG A 316 -11.87 -15.60 3.25
C ARG A 316 -10.45 -15.67 2.68
N PRO A 317 -9.71 -14.54 2.64
CA PRO A 317 -8.38 -14.54 2.08
C PRO A 317 -7.43 -15.32 2.99
N THR A 318 -6.45 -15.99 2.40
CA THR A 318 -5.52 -16.86 3.14
C THR A 318 -4.32 -16.05 3.64
N LEU A 319 -3.98 -16.16 4.91
CA LEU A 319 -2.78 -15.52 5.46
C LEU A 319 -1.58 -16.46 5.32
N HIS A 320 -0.54 -15.99 4.63
CA HIS A 320 0.74 -16.66 4.56
C HIS A 320 1.68 -16.03 5.58
N SER A 321 1.97 -16.76 6.66
CA SER A 321 2.88 -16.33 7.72
C SER A 321 4.37 -16.43 7.34
N LYS A 322 4.67 -17.09 6.21
CA LYS A 322 6.02 -17.19 5.64
C LYS A 322 6.06 -16.49 4.30
N ASN A 323 7.22 -15.91 4.01
CA ASN A 323 7.46 -15.30 2.73
C ASN A 323 7.60 -16.38 1.65
N LEU A 324 6.71 -16.38 0.66
CA LEU A 324 6.72 -17.36 -0.42
C LEU A 324 8.02 -17.29 -1.25
N TYR A 325 8.72 -16.14 -1.26
CA TYR A 325 10.02 -16.02 -1.93
C TYR A 325 11.14 -16.81 -1.26
N ASP A 326 10.99 -17.27 -0.01
CA ASP A 326 12.00 -18.11 0.67
C ASP A 326 12.30 -19.41 -0.08
N ASN A 327 11.35 -19.89 -0.90
CA ASN A 327 11.54 -21.04 -1.78
C ASN A 327 10.84 -20.79 -3.11
N ILE A 328 11.37 -19.84 -3.89
CA ILE A 328 10.76 -19.39 -5.14
C ILE A 328 10.55 -20.52 -6.15
N GLU A 329 11.44 -21.52 -6.20
CA GLU A 329 11.31 -22.66 -7.12
C GLU A 329 10.09 -23.51 -6.76
N LYS A 330 9.96 -23.87 -5.48
CA LYS A 330 8.82 -24.64 -4.99
C LYS A 330 7.51 -23.85 -5.03
N ASN A 331 7.59 -22.54 -4.82
CA ASN A 331 6.42 -21.66 -4.71
C ASN A 331 6.14 -20.88 -6.00
N ARG A 332 6.79 -21.21 -7.12
CA ARG A 332 6.71 -20.43 -8.36
C ARG A 332 5.27 -20.31 -8.86
N SER A 333 4.52 -21.41 -8.87
CA SER A 333 3.10 -21.41 -9.25
C SER A 333 2.26 -20.52 -8.34
N GLU A 334 2.51 -20.55 -7.03
CA GLU A 334 1.81 -19.72 -6.04
C GLU A 334 2.17 -18.23 -6.16
N ILE A 335 3.42 -17.90 -6.48
CA ILE A 335 3.89 -16.53 -6.70
C ILE A 335 3.30 -15.95 -7.99
N LEU A 336 3.17 -16.78 -9.03
CA LEU A 336 2.61 -16.38 -10.33
C LEU A 336 1.08 -16.44 -10.35
N LYS A 337 0.43 -16.84 -9.27
CA LYS A 337 -1.02 -16.94 -9.19
C LYS A 337 -1.68 -15.57 -9.35
N GLY A 338 -2.66 -15.47 -10.24
CA GLY A 338 -3.30 -14.22 -10.66
C GLY A 338 -2.53 -13.41 -11.71
N ALA A 339 -1.33 -13.83 -12.12
CA ALA A 339 -0.62 -13.21 -13.24
C ALA A 339 -1.25 -13.64 -14.58
N LYS A 340 -1.75 -12.67 -15.35
CA LYS A 340 -2.22 -12.95 -16.72
C LYS A 340 -1.08 -13.16 -17.72
N ASP A 341 0.11 -12.61 -17.42
CA ASP A 341 1.35 -12.92 -18.13
C ASP A 341 2.50 -13.21 -17.14
N PRO A 342 2.91 -14.48 -16.98
CA PRO A 342 3.99 -14.87 -16.07
C PRO A 342 5.39 -14.49 -16.57
N LYS A 343 5.58 -14.11 -17.85
CA LYS A 343 6.90 -13.70 -18.37
C LYS A 343 7.37 -12.38 -17.73
N VAL A 344 6.44 -11.47 -17.44
CA VAL A 344 6.70 -10.17 -16.79
C VAL A 344 7.35 -10.34 -15.40
N TYR A 345 7.06 -11.43 -14.69
CA TYR A 345 7.49 -11.63 -13.29
C TYR A 345 8.93 -12.10 -13.12
N VAL A 346 9.53 -12.75 -14.12
CA VAL A 346 10.86 -13.37 -13.98
C VAL A 346 11.99 -12.43 -14.42
N THR A 347 11.70 -11.51 -15.34
CA THR A 347 12.69 -10.53 -15.84
C THR A 347 12.55 -9.15 -15.19
N GLY A 348 11.51 -8.92 -14.38
CA GLY A 348 11.20 -7.62 -13.81
C GLY A 348 10.45 -6.70 -14.77
N PHE A 349 10.67 -6.84 -16.09
CA PHE A 349 9.94 -6.17 -17.16
C PHE A 349 9.97 -7.07 -18.40
N SER A 350 8.83 -7.16 -19.11
CA SER A 350 8.78 -7.80 -20.43
C SER A 350 9.70 -7.03 -21.37
N SER A 351 10.69 -7.69 -21.95
CA SER A 351 11.38 -7.23 -23.14
C SER A 351 10.52 -7.65 -24.34
N GLU A 352 9.42 -6.94 -24.58
CA GLU A 352 8.73 -6.96 -25.87
C GLU A 352 8.98 -5.61 -26.53
N GLU A 353 10.18 -5.49 -27.10
CA GLU A 353 10.35 -4.84 -28.40
C GLU A 353 10.65 -5.99 -29.37
N GLU A 354 9.62 -6.42 -30.11
CA GLU A 354 9.80 -6.93 -31.47
C GLU A 354 9.76 -5.75 -32.44
#